data_AF-A0A352S5P1-F1
#
_entry.id   AF-A0A352S5P1-F1
#
_cell.length_a   1.000
_cell.length_b   1.000
_cell.length_c   1.000
_cell.angle_alpha   90.00
_cell.angle_beta   90.00
_cell.angle_gamma   90.00
#
_symmetry.space_group_name_H-M   'P 1'
#
loop_
_entity.id
_entity.type
_entity.pdbx_description
1 polymer ?
#
loop_
_entity_poly.entity_id
_entity_poly.type
_entity_poly.pdbx_seq_one_letter_code
_entity_poly.pdbx_strand_id
1 'polypeptide(L)' 'TLAATERKDLQRRAEAINACDIAILCLPDAAAREAVATIVNPAVRVIDAS' A
#
# COMPACT_ATOMS: atom_id res chain seq x y z
N THR A 1 0.97 -7.59 11.86
CA THR A 1 1.19 -6.12 11.86
C THR A 1 2.67 -5.87 11.62
N LEU A 2 3.05 -5.01 10.65
CA LEU A 2 4.46 -4.76 10.32
C LEU A 2 5.17 -3.86 11.35
N ALA A 3 6.46 -4.11 11.59
CA ALA A 3 7.30 -3.27 12.44
C ALA A 3 7.55 -1.90 11.79
N ALA A 4 7.75 -0.85 12.59
CA ALA A 4 7.84 0.53 12.11
C ALA A 4 8.99 0.77 11.12
N THR A 5 10.09 0.02 11.24
CA THR A 5 11.23 0.04 10.34
C THR A 5 10.91 -0.58 8.97
N GLU A 6 10.04 -1.58 8.93
CA GLU A 6 9.63 -2.28 7.71
C GLU A 6 8.53 -1.52 6.94
N ARG A 7 7.87 -0.52 7.56
CA ARG A 7 6.84 0.29 6.88
C ARG A 7 7.40 1.21 5.81
N LYS A 8 8.68 1.58 5.91
CA LYS A 8 9.37 2.38 4.90
C LYS A 8 9.95 1.53 3.77
N ASP A 9 9.96 0.20 3.94
CA ASP A 9 10.38 -0.72 2.89
C ASP A 9 9.25 -0.87 1.86
N LEU A 10 9.53 -0.44 0.64
CA LEU A 10 8.58 -0.47 -0.48
C LEU A 10 8.09 -1.88 -0.78
N GLN A 11 8.96 -2.89 -0.66
CA GLN A 11 8.60 -4.28 -0.95
C GLN A 11 7.63 -4.81 0.10
N ARG A 12 7.91 -4.56 1.38
CA ARG A 12 7.04 -4.98 2.49
C ARG A 12 5.69 -4.27 2.45
N ARG A 13 5.67 -3.00 2.06
CA ARG A 13 4.44 -2.24 1.87
C ARG A 13 3.60 -2.82 0.73
N ALA A 14 4.22 -3.17 -0.39
CA ALA A 14 3.55 -3.80 -1.52
C ALA A 14 2.98 -5.19 -1.13
N GLU A 15 3.76 -6.01 -0.44
CA GLU A 15 3.31 -7.31 0.07
C GLU A 15 2.09 -7.16 0.98
N ALA A 16 2.13 -6.19 1.90
CA ALA A 16 1.01 -5.90 2.79
C ALA A 16 -0.24 -5.44 2.05
N ILE A 17 -0.11 -4.54 1.07
CA ILE A 17 -1.25 -4.04 0.28
C ILE A 17 -1.88 -5.18 -0.54
N ASN A 18 -1.05 -6.01 -1.19
CA ASN A 18 -1.52 -7.13 -2.00
C ASN A 18 -2.18 -8.26 -1.20
N ALA A 19 -1.90 -8.34 0.11
CA ALA A 19 -2.49 -9.31 1.02
C ALA A 19 -3.79 -8.85 1.70
N CYS A 20 -4.22 -7.59 1.50
CA CYS A 20 -5.43 -7.04 2.12
C CYS A 20 -6.61 -7.02 1.14
N ASP A 21 -7.85 -7.13 1.64
CA ASP A 21 -9.04 -6.91 0.81
C ASP A 21 -9.25 -5.42 0.48
N ILE A 22 -8.94 -4.55 1.44
CA ILE A 22 -9.09 -3.10 1.33
C ILE A 22 -7.82 -2.42 1.83
N ALA A 23 -7.23 -1.56 0.99
CA ALA A 23 -6.09 -0.72 1.34
C ALA A 23 -6.52 0.75 1.41
N ILE A 24 -6.35 1.38 2.57
CA ILE A 24 -6.61 2.82 2.77
C ILE A 24 -5.28 3.55 2.73
N LEU A 25 -5.08 4.38 1.72
CA LEU A 25 -3.86 5.16 1.54
C LEU A 25 -4.08 6.55 2.12
N CYS A 26 -3.36 6.84 3.20
CA CYS A 26 -3.22 8.18 3.78
C CYS A 26 -1.74 8.56 3.70
N LEU A 27 -1.26 8.69 2.47
CA LEU A 27 0.12 8.96 2.12
C LEU A 27 0.16 10.26 1.30
N PRO A 28 1.30 10.97 1.23
CA PRO A 28 1.46 12.06 0.26
C PRO A 28 1.24 11.55 -1.18
N ASP A 29 0.67 12.38 -2.06
CA ASP A 29 0.33 12.10 -3.48
C ASP A 29 1.34 11.18 -4.20
N ALA A 30 2.63 11.53 -4.14
CA ALA A 30 3.68 10.77 -4.82
C ALA A 30 3.80 9.35 -4.26
N ALA A 31 3.76 9.20 -2.93
CA ALA A 31 3.85 7.92 -2.27
C ALA A 31 2.57 7.07 -2.43
N ALA A 32 1.40 7.71 -2.54
CA ALA A 32 0.14 7.05 -2.86
C ALA A 32 0.18 6.45 -4.27
N ARG A 33 0.62 7.22 -5.27
CA ARG A 33 0.79 6.74 -6.65
C ARG A 33 1.76 5.57 -6.74
N GLU A 34 2.90 5.64 -6.07
CA GLU A 34 3.85 4.52 -6.02
C GLU A 34 3.25 3.29 -5.33
N ALA A 35 2.47 3.47 -4.26
CA ALA A 35 1.80 2.34 -3.60
C ALA A 35 0.79 1.66 -4.53
N VAL A 36 -0.04 2.43 -5.24
CA VAL A 36 -1.03 1.90 -6.19
C VAL A 36 -0.35 1.17 -7.36
N ALA A 37 0.78 1.69 -7.86
CA ALA A 37 1.54 1.05 -8.94
C ALA A 37 2.09 -0.34 -8.58
N THR A 38 2.25 -0.65 -7.29
CA THR A 38 2.73 -1.96 -6.80
C THR A 38 1.62 -3.00 -6.59
N ILE A 39 0.36 -2.63 -6.82
CA ILE A 39 -0.78 -3.53 -6.65
C ILE A 39 -0.88 -4.44 -7.88
N VAL A 40 -0.70 -5.73 -7.65
CA VAL A 40 -0.80 -6.78 -8.66
C VAL A 40 -2.02 -7.68 -8.43
N ASN A 41 -2.59 -7.66 -7.21
CA ASN A 41 -3.79 -8.41 -6.87
C ASN A 41 -5.06 -7.60 -7.23
N PRO A 42 -5.84 -8.03 -8.24
CA PRO A 42 -7.03 -7.29 -8.69
C PRO A 42 -8.19 -7.33 -7.69
N ALA A 43 -8.14 -8.19 -6.67
CA ALA A 43 -9.16 -8.23 -5.62
C ALA A 43 -9.01 -7.10 -4.59
N VAL A 44 -7.83 -6.49 -4.51
CA VAL A 44 -7.55 -5.41 -3.56
C VAL A 44 -8.32 -4.16 -3.98
N ARG A 45 -9.11 -3.61 -3.05
CA ARG A 45 -9.81 -2.34 -3.26
C ARG A 45 -9.04 -1.21 -2.58
N VAL A 46 -8.69 -0.19 -3.34
CA VAL A 46 -7.96 0.98 -2.82
C VAL A 46 -8.94 2.11 -2.51
N ILE A 47 -8.78 2.70 -1.34
CA ILE A 47 -9.39 3.97 -0.96
C ILE A 47 -8.25 4.96 -0.76
N ASP A 48 -8.14 5.93 -1.66
CA ASP A 48 -7.16 7.00 -1.55
C ASP A 48 -7.79 8.20 -0.83
N ALA A 49 -7.15 8.63 0.25
CA ALA A 49 -7.58 9.77 1.07
C ALA A 49 -6.48 10.86 1.14
N SER A 50 -5.48 10.82 0.26
CA SER A 50 -4.40 11.81 0.14
C SER A 50 -4.88 13.18 -0.33
#